data_AF-A0A349NAW7-F1
#
_entry.id   AF-A0A349NAW7-F1
#
_cell.length_a   1.000
_cell.length_b   1.000
_cell.length_c   1.000
_cell.angle_alpha   90.00
_cell.angle_beta   90.00
_cell.angle_gamma   90.00
#
_symmetry.space_group_name_H-M   'P 1'
#
loop_
_entity.id
_entity.type
_entity.pdbx_description
1 polymer ?
#
loop_
_entity_poly.entity_id
_entity_poly.type
_entity_poly.pdbx_seq_one_letter_code
_entity_poly.pdbx_strand_id
1 'polypeptide(L)'
;MNIYDLPKALRHEGGLSRRLFLAYAASLSSIPLLSHYGSATTSHDLTKDPFTLGVASGDPDHESVILWTRLAPKPLEPGGGMPKTPVEVYWEIAEDNSFKKIVQSGKVNATPELGHSLHIEPRNLKPDHWYFYRFKSCDAVSPVGRTRTLPAPDASPDKLRFAVTSCQNFEQGLFTAYHQMAADKPDFVFHLGDYIYEYAGVNGKVRTHQGPETESLDQYRIRY
;
A
#
# COMPACT_ATOMS: atom_id res chain seq x y z
N MET A 1 -6.02 -37.78 -4.02
CA MET A 1 -6.82 -38.24 -2.85
C MET A 1 -8.14 -37.51 -2.91
N ASN A 2 -9.25 -38.23 -2.96
CA ASN A 2 -10.58 -37.64 -3.18
C ASN A 2 -11.01 -36.83 -1.94
N ILE A 3 -11.60 -35.65 -2.14
CA ILE A 3 -12.08 -34.78 -1.04
C ILE A 3 -13.09 -35.49 -0.12
N TYR A 4 -13.80 -36.49 -0.65
CA TYR A 4 -14.78 -37.27 0.11
C TYR A 4 -14.16 -38.31 1.07
N ASP A 5 -12.85 -38.58 0.99
CA ASP A 5 -12.17 -39.55 1.87
C ASP A 5 -11.58 -38.90 3.14
N LEU A 6 -11.50 -37.56 3.19
CA LEU A 6 -10.97 -36.78 4.31
C LEU A 6 -11.66 -37.07 5.66
N PRO A 7 -12.99 -37.19 5.75
CA PRO A 7 -13.66 -37.45 7.03
C PRO A 7 -13.35 -38.84 7.61
N LYS A 8 -13.07 -39.83 6.75
CA LYS A 8 -12.69 -41.18 7.18
C LYS A 8 -11.24 -41.24 7.68
N ALA A 9 -10.33 -40.52 7.03
CA ALA A 9 -8.94 -40.40 7.47
C ALA A 9 -8.82 -39.67 8.83
N LEU A 10 -9.64 -38.65 9.06
CA LEU A 10 -9.68 -37.89 10.33
C LEU A 10 -10.17 -38.71 11.54
N ARG A 11 -11.00 -39.74 11.33
CA ARG A 11 -11.57 -40.55 12.42
C ARG A 11 -10.63 -41.63 12.96
N HIS A 12 -9.56 -41.99 12.25
CA HIS A 12 -8.74 -43.17 12.58
C HIS A 12 -7.47 -42.87 13.41
N GLU A 13 -7.06 -41.61 13.57
CA GLU A 13 -5.77 -41.27 14.24
C GLU A 13 -5.87 -40.37 15.48
N GLY A 14 -7.05 -40.23 16.11
CA GLY A 14 -7.17 -39.61 17.45
C GLY A 14 -6.65 -38.18 17.60
N GLY A 15 -6.35 -37.47 16.50
CA GLY A 15 -5.77 -36.14 16.47
C GLY A 15 -5.23 -35.77 15.09
N LEU A 16 -4.84 -34.49 14.92
CA LEU A 16 -4.24 -33.98 13.69
C LEU A 16 -2.86 -34.64 13.47
N SER A 17 -2.76 -35.54 12.50
CA SER A 17 -1.50 -36.21 12.20
C SER A 17 -0.47 -35.22 11.63
N ARG A 18 0.82 -35.43 11.91
CA ARG A 18 1.92 -34.60 11.40
C ARG A 18 1.88 -34.46 9.87
N ARG A 19 1.46 -35.51 9.15
CA ARG A 19 1.27 -35.46 7.70
C ARG A 19 0.12 -34.56 7.28
N LEU A 20 -0.99 -34.61 8.01
CA LEU A 20 -2.15 -33.75 7.76
C LEU A 20 -1.82 -32.28 8.07
N PHE A 21 -1.12 -32.02 9.18
CA PHE A 21 -0.64 -30.69 9.55
C PHE A 21 0.34 -30.12 8.51
N LEU A 22 1.31 -30.92 8.05
CA LEU A 22 2.25 -30.49 7.01
C LEU A 22 1.57 -30.26 5.66
N ALA A 23 0.59 -31.08 5.29
CA ALA A 23 -0.21 -30.86 4.09
C ALA A 23 -1.04 -29.56 4.18
N TYR A 24 -1.57 -29.24 5.36
CA TYR A 24 -2.32 -28.01 5.62
C TYR A 24 -1.41 -26.76 5.64
N ALA A 25 -0.22 -26.86 6.24
CA ALA A 25 0.76 -25.78 6.23
C ALA A 25 1.30 -25.53 4.79
N ALA A 26 1.49 -26.58 4.00
CA ALA A 26 1.88 -26.49 2.59
C ALA A 26 0.77 -25.89 1.71
N SER A 27 -0.51 -26.18 2.00
CA SER A 27 -1.62 -25.57 1.27
C SER A 27 -1.82 -24.10 1.63
N LEU A 28 -1.60 -23.70 2.89
CA LEU A 28 -1.64 -22.29 3.30
C LEU A 28 -0.50 -21.45 2.72
N SER A 29 0.69 -22.05 2.52
CA SER A 29 1.87 -21.36 1.97
C SER A 29 1.82 -21.18 0.44
N SER A 30 0.88 -21.83 -0.26
CA SER A 30 0.66 -21.61 -1.70
C SER A 30 -0.44 -20.59 -2.03
N ILE A 31 -1.17 -20.10 -1.02
CA ILE A 31 -2.21 -19.06 -1.17
C ILE A 31 -1.65 -17.75 -1.80
N PRO A 32 -0.46 -17.25 -1.45
CA PRO A 32 0.09 -16.04 -2.08
C PRO A 32 0.40 -16.21 -3.58
N LEU A 33 0.60 -17.45 -4.05
CA LEU A 33 0.94 -17.75 -5.45
C LEU A 33 -0.30 -17.86 -6.35
N LEU A 34 -1.48 -18.11 -5.78
CA LEU A 34 -2.75 -18.15 -6.52
C LEU A 34 -3.27 -16.74 -6.86
N SER A 35 -2.83 -15.71 -6.14
CA SER A 35 -3.18 -14.31 -6.36
C SER A 35 -2.69 -13.76 -7.70
N HIS A 36 -1.75 -14.45 -8.38
CA HIS A 36 -1.20 -14.02 -9.67
C HIS A 36 -1.98 -14.50 -10.89
N TYR A 37 -3.01 -15.35 -10.73
CA TYR A 37 -3.76 -15.93 -11.86
C TYR A 37 -5.21 -15.44 -11.97
N GLY A 38 -5.60 -14.43 -11.20
CA GLY A 38 -6.86 -13.73 -11.46
C GLY A 38 -6.78 -13.00 -12.79
N SER A 39 -7.73 -13.25 -13.69
CA SER A 39 -7.88 -12.45 -14.91
C SER A 39 -8.26 -11.03 -14.49
N ALA A 40 -7.27 -10.14 -14.50
CA ALA A 40 -7.49 -8.72 -14.30
C ALA A 40 -8.12 -8.15 -15.57
N THR A 41 -9.16 -7.35 -15.38
CA THR A 41 -9.79 -6.66 -16.51
C THR A 41 -8.94 -5.44 -16.84
N THR A 42 -8.62 -5.29 -18.13
CA THR A 42 -7.80 -4.20 -18.65
C THR A 42 -8.63 -2.96 -19.02
N SER A 43 -9.96 -3.07 -18.97
CA SER A 43 -10.88 -1.98 -19.33
C SER A 43 -11.89 -1.76 -18.21
N HIS A 44 -11.62 -0.77 -17.36
CA HIS A 44 -12.61 -0.22 -16.46
C HIS A 44 -12.86 1.23 -16.85
N ASP A 45 -14.14 1.61 -16.96
CA ASP A 45 -14.53 3.00 -17.13
C ASP A 45 -14.34 3.73 -15.79
N LEU A 46 -13.08 4.00 -15.47
CA LEU A 46 -12.70 4.91 -14.41
C LEU A 46 -12.94 6.32 -14.94
N THR A 47 -14.19 6.74 -14.93
CA THR A 47 -14.61 8.11 -15.30
C THR A 47 -13.94 9.21 -14.46
N LYS A 48 -13.24 8.83 -13.38
CA LYS A 48 -12.52 9.70 -12.46
C LYS A 48 -11.12 9.13 -12.19
N ASP A 49 -10.19 10.03 -11.91
CA ASP A 49 -8.82 9.67 -11.52
C ASP A 49 -8.83 8.69 -10.33
N PRO A 50 -8.30 7.46 -10.47
CA PRO A 50 -8.26 6.49 -9.38
C PRO A 50 -7.18 6.81 -8.33
N PHE A 51 -6.20 7.67 -8.61
CA PHE A 51 -5.08 7.96 -7.71
C PHE A 51 -5.37 9.13 -6.75
N THR A 52 -6.61 9.26 -6.27
CA THR A 52 -7.04 10.40 -5.42
C THR A 52 -6.33 10.44 -4.06
N LEU A 53 -5.84 9.29 -3.58
CA LEU A 53 -5.08 9.18 -2.34
C LEU A 53 -3.57 9.37 -2.56
N GLY A 54 -3.16 9.67 -3.79
CA GLY A 54 -1.77 9.89 -4.17
C GLY A 54 -0.92 8.62 -4.12
N VAL A 55 0.35 8.83 -3.79
CA VAL A 55 1.37 7.79 -3.73
C VAL A 55 2.20 7.98 -2.46
N ALA A 56 2.79 6.89 -1.97
CA ALA A 56 3.70 6.91 -0.83
C ALA A 56 4.85 5.93 -1.05
N SER A 57 5.93 6.14 -0.30
CA SER A 57 7.03 5.18 -0.22
C SER A 57 7.55 5.12 1.21
N GLY A 58 8.06 3.96 1.62
CA GLY A 58 8.48 3.74 3.00
C GLY A 58 9.37 2.50 3.13
N ASP A 59 9.78 2.23 4.37
CA ASP A 59 10.65 1.12 4.75
C ASP A 59 11.85 0.92 3.80
N PRO A 60 12.66 1.97 3.54
CA PRO A 60 13.84 1.82 2.70
C PRO A 60 14.89 0.98 3.42
N ASP A 61 15.58 0.12 2.67
CA ASP A 61 16.91 -0.37 3.01
C ASP A 61 17.94 0.18 1.99
N HIS A 62 19.15 -0.36 2.00
CA HIS A 62 20.22 0.09 1.12
C HIS A 62 20.07 -0.34 -0.35
N GLU A 63 19.18 -1.29 -0.66
CA GLU A 63 18.98 -1.83 -2.00
C GLU A 63 17.50 -1.88 -2.44
N SER A 64 16.58 -1.42 -1.60
CA SER A 64 15.14 -1.53 -1.83
C SER A 64 14.34 -0.46 -1.08
N VAL A 65 13.09 -0.32 -1.48
CA VAL A 65 12.10 0.54 -0.83
C VAL A 65 10.70 0.06 -1.16
N ILE A 66 9.73 0.28 -0.28
CA ILE A 66 8.33 0.02 -0.59
C ILE A 66 7.75 1.21 -1.35
N LEU A 67 7.07 0.93 -2.46
CA LEU A 67 6.23 1.88 -3.21
C LEU A 67 4.77 1.52 -2.98
N TRP A 68 3.94 2.52 -2.71
CA TRP A 68 2.54 2.37 -2.35
C TRP A 68 1.63 3.29 -3.14
N THR A 69 0.45 2.77 -3.49
CA THR A 69 -0.73 3.56 -3.89
C THR A 69 -2.00 2.76 -3.63
N ARG A 70 -3.16 3.39 -3.76
CA ARG A 70 -4.47 2.75 -3.70
C ARG A 70 -5.38 3.34 -4.78
N LEU A 71 -6.02 2.46 -5.55
CA LEU A 71 -7.04 2.88 -6.51
C LEU A 71 -8.35 3.15 -5.76
N ALA A 72 -8.79 4.40 -5.75
CA ALA A 72 -9.98 4.82 -5.04
C ALA A 72 -10.59 6.09 -5.68
N PRO A 73 -11.24 6.01 -6.86
CA PRO A 73 -11.87 7.19 -7.50
C PRO A 73 -12.93 7.87 -6.63
N LYS A 74 -13.43 7.19 -5.60
CA LYS A 74 -14.35 7.71 -4.59
C LYS A 74 -13.94 7.22 -3.20
N PRO A 75 -12.89 7.78 -2.59
CA PRO A 75 -12.25 7.21 -1.39
C PRO A 75 -13.17 7.17 -0.16
N LEU A 76 -14.18 8.04 -0.14
CA LEU A 76 -15.16 8.19 0.93
C LEU A 76 -16.41 7.30 0.79
N GLU A 77 -16.46 6.45 -0.25
CA GLU A 77 -17.45 5.40 -0.41
C GLU A 77 -16.85 4.02 -0.04
N PRO A 78 -17.64 3.07 0.50
CA PRO A 78 -17.17 1.70 0.72
C PRO A 78 -16.54 1.10 -0.54
N GLY A 79 -15.36 0.48 -0.38
CA GLY A 79 -14.60 -0.05 -1.51
C GLY A 79 -13.95 1.00 -2.42
N GLY A 80 -13.96 2.29 -2.06
CA GLY A 80 -13.27 3.34 -2.82
C GLY A 80 -13.89 3.67 -4.19
N GLY A 81 -15.10 3.19 -4.47
CA GLY A 81 -15.73 3.29 -5.79
C GLY A 81 -15.15 2.34 -6.83
N MET A 82 -14.39 1.32 -6.42
CA MET A 82 -13.78 0.33 -7.30
C MET A 82 -14.70 -0.88 -7.55
N PRO A 83 -14.57 -1.56 -8.71
CA PRO A 83 -15.27 -2.83 -8.96
C PRO A 83 -14.78 -3.95 -8.02
N LYS A 84 -15.62 -4.96 -7.79
CA LYS A 84 -15.27 -6.17 -7.01
C LYS A 84 -14.41 -7.17 -7.81
N THR A 85 -13.52 -6.68 -8.65
CA THR A 85 -12.60 -7.48 -9.47
C THR A 85 -11.17 -6.94 -9.34
N PRO A 86 -10.13 -7.76 -9.57
CA PRO A 86 -8.77 -7.28 -9.68
C PRO A 86 -8.59 -6.29 -10.84
N VAL A 87 -7.76 -5.27 -10.63
CA VAL A 87 -7.44 -4.23 -11.61
C VAL A 87 -5.93 -4.20 -11.86
N GLU A 88 -5.53 -4.29 -13.12
CA GLU A 88 -4.10 -4.23 -13.49
C GLU A 88 -3.55 -2.81 -13.30
N VAL A 89 -2.36 -2.73 -12.71
CA VAL A 89 -1.60 -1.50 -12.49
C VAL A 89 -0.16 -1.73 -12.91
N TYR A 90 0.37 -0.79 -13.67
CA TYR A 90 1.76 -0.72 -14.06
C TYR A 90 2.50 0.19 -13.08
N TRP A 91 3.72 -0.14 -12.74
CA TRP A 91 4.59 0.69 -11.93
C TRP A 91 5.95 0.88 -12.60
N GLU A 92 6.57 2.02 -12.36
CA GLU A 92 7.89 2.38 -12.86
C GLU A 92 8.67 3.06 -11.75
N ILE A 93 9.97 2.77 -11.64
CA ILE A 93 10.95 3.51 -10.83
C ILE A 93 12.12 3.92 -11.73
N ALA A 94 12.58 5.16 -11.59
CA ALA A 94 13.53 5.81 -12.48
C ALA A 94 14.54 6.68 -11.71
N GLU A 95 15.71 6.93 -12.31
CA GLU A 95 16.73 7.85 -11.80
C GLU A 95 16.40 9.34 -12.07
N ASP A 96 15.38 9.62 -12.89
CA ASP A 96 14.98 10.99 -13.23
C ASP A 96 13.46 11.17 -13.23
N ASN A 97 13.02 12.40 -12.93
CA ASN A 97 11.60 12.73 -12.81
C ASN A 97 10.83 12.72 -14.15
N SER A 98 11.54 12.69 -15.29
CA SER A 98 10.96 12.61 -16.62
C SER A 98 10.78 11.17 -17.10
N PHE A 99 11.21 10.19 -16.30
CA PHE A 99 11.17 8.76 -16.58
C PHE A 99 11.88 8.38 -17.89
N LYS A 100 13.01 9.06 -18.20
CA LYS A 100 13.87 8.70 -19.34
C LYS A 100 14.83 7.56 -19.00
N LYS A 101 15.19 7.41 -17.73
CA LYS A 101 16.07 6.37 -17.17
C LYS A 101 15.31 5.52 -16.18
N ILE A 102 14.38 4.71 -16.70
CA ILE A 102 13.67 3.70 -15.89
C ILE A 102 14.67 2.61 -15.51
N VAL A 103 14.79 2.33 -14.21
CA VAL A 103 15.67 1.26 -13.71
C VAL A 103 14.91 -0.04 -13.50
N GLN A 104 13.64 0.03 -13.10
CA GLN A 104 12.74 -1.12 -13.01
C GLN A 104 11.30 -0.73 -13.30
N SER A 105 10.52 -1.71 -13.76
CA SER A 105 9.09 -1.57 -13.98
C SER A 105 8.41 -2.93 -13.90
N GLY A 106 7.09 -2.94 -13.75
CA GLY A 106 6.32 -4.18 -13.74
C GLY A 106 4.82 -3.95 -13.77
N LYS A 107 4.08 -5.05 -13.75
CA LYS A 107 2.62 -5.07 -13.62
C LYS A 107 2.22 -5.82 -12.36
N VAL A 108 1.14 -5.40 -11.75
CA VAL A 108 0.58 -5.98 -10.54
C VAL A 108 -0.94 -5.82 -10.55
N ASN A 109 -1.66 -6.73 -9.91
CA ASN A 109 -3.11 -6.64 -9.77
C ASN A 109 -3.47 -6.06 -8.42
N ALA A 110 -4.15 -4.91 -8.41
CA ALA A 110 -4.78 -4.35 -7.22
C ALA A 110 -6.09 -5.11 -6.97
N THR A 111 -6.23 -5.77 -5.82
CA THR A 111 -7.38 -6.66 -5.56
C THR A 111 -8.39 -6.06 -4.58
N PRO A 112 -9.70 -6.39 -4.70
CA PRO A 112 -10.73 -5.88 -3.79
C PRO A 112 -10.53 -6.23 -2.32
N GLU A 113 -9.93 -7.38 -2.04
CA GLU A 113 -9.72 -7.90 -0.67
C GLU A 113 -8.80 -6.96 0.12
N LEU A 114 -7.86 -6.31 -0.56
CA LEU A 114 -6.94 -5.31 0.01
C LEU A 114 -7.38 -3.87 -0.29
N GLY A 115 -8.63 -3.66 -0.69
CA GLY A 115 -9.19 -2.34 -1.01
C GLY A 115 -8.49 -1.67 -2.19
N HIS A 116 -8.00 -2.47 -3.15
CA HIS A 116 -7.23 -2.06 -4.33
C HIS A 116 -5.96 -1.25 -3.99
N SER A 117 -5.37 -1.53 -2.83
CA SER A 117 -4.03 -1.03 -2.47
C SER A 117 -2.93 -1.89 -3.11
N LEU A 118 -1.78 -1.27 -3.33
CA LEU A 118 -0.58 -1.88 -3.90
C LEU A 118 0.62 -1.59 -3.03
N HIS A 119 1.46 -2.60 -2.87
CA HIS A 119 2.75 -2.52 -2.18
C HIS A 119 3.77 -3.22 -3.07
N ILE A 120 4.75 -2.46 -3.57
CA ILE A 120 5.77 -2.95 -4.50
C ILE A 120 7.13 -2.75 -3.86
N GLU A 121 7.99 -3.75 -3.95
CA GLU A 121 9.35 -3.70 -3.41
C GLU A 121 10.35 -3.92 -4.54
N PRO A 122 10.75 -2.86 -5.27
CA PRO A 122 11.87 -2.94 -6.20
C PRO A 122 13.14 -3.21 -5.38
N ARG A 123 13.93 -4.21 -5.81
CA ARG A 123 15.18 -4.65 -5.13
C ARG A 123 16.39 -4.37 -6.00
N ASN A 124 17.61 -4.52 -5.48
CA ASN A 124 18.86 -4.27 -6.23
C ASN A 124 18.98 -2.82 -6.74
N LEU A 125 18.43 -1.86 -6.00
CA LEU A 125 18.63 -0.44 -6.22
C LEU A 125 20.02 -0.03 -5.69
N LYS A 126 20.59 1.04 -6.24
CA LYS A 126 21.82 1.63 -5.70
C LYS A 126 21.58 2.18 -4.28
N PRO A 127 22.50 1.97 -3.33
CA PRO A 127 22.46 2.62 -2.03
C PRO A 127 22.57 4.14 -2.11
N ASP A 128 22.05 4.79 -1.08
CA ASP A 128 22.07 6.24 -0.90
C ASP A 128 21.60 7.05 -2.13
N HIS A 129 20.59 6.56 -2.84
CA HIS A 129 20.22 7.10 -4.14
C HIS A 129 18.78 7.56 -4.19
N TRP A 130 18.56 8.75 -4.76
CA TRP A 130 17.23 9.29 -5.00
C TRP A 130 16.63 8.68 -6.26
N TYR A 131 15.39 8.22 -6.16
CA TYR A 131 14.60 7.71 -7.26
C TYR A 131 13.26 8.42 -7.37
N PHE A 132 12.67 8.35 -8.56
CA PHE A 132 11.31 8.78 -8.86
C PHE A 132 10.47 7.59 -9.24
N TYR A 133 9.21 7.56 -8.85
CA TYR A 133 8.31 6.45 -9.17
C TYR A 133 6.91 6.94 -9.50
N ARG A 134 6.17 6.13 -10.27
CA ARG A 134 4.77 6.39 -10.62
C ARG A 134 4.03 5.09 -10.89
N PHE A 135 2.71 5.16 -10.82
CA PHE A 135 1.79 4.10 -11.18
C PHE A 135 0.94 4.52 -12.37
N LYS A 136 0.48 3.55 -13.16
CA LYS A 136 -0.43 3.75 -14.29
C LYS A 136 -1.51 2.68 -14.26
N SER A 137 -2.75 3.07 -14.48
CA SER A 137 -3.86 2.12 -14.64
C SER A 137 -4.85 2.68 -15.64
N CYS A 138 -5.22 1.87 -16.64
CA CYS A 138 -5.95 2.34 -17.82
C CYS A 138 -5.24 3.59 -18.41
N ASP A 139 -5.97 4.69 -18.59
CA ASP A 139 -5.42 5.96 -19.10
C ASP A 139 -4.91 6.91 -18.00
N ALA A 140 -5.03 6.53 -16.73
CA ALA A 140 -4.62 7.36 -15.60
C ALA A 140 -3.14 7.13 -15.23
N VAL A 141 -2.47 8.21 -14.83
CA VAL A 141 -1.11 8.20 -14.31
C VAL A 141 -1.12 8.88 -12.94
N SER A 142 -0.54 8.25 -11.94
CA SER A 142 -0.44 8.81 -10.59
C SER A 142 0.43 10.07 -10.56
N PRO A 143 0.35 10.87 -9.49
CA PRO A 143 1.43 11.80 -9.15
C PRO A 143 2.78 11.09 -9.12
N VAL A 144 3.86 11.82 -9.44
CA VAL A 144 5.23 11.30 -9.35
C VAL A 144 5.67 11.38 -7.89
N GLY A 145 5.99 10.22 -7.32
CA GLY A 145 6.62 10.11 -6.01
C GLY A 145 8.14 10.22 -6.11
N ARG A 146 8.78 10.61 -5.01
CA ARG A 146 10.24 10.60 -4.85
C ARG A 146 10.61 9.82 -3.59
N THR A 147 11.64 8.98 -3.69
CA THR A 147 12.11 8.12 -2.60
C THR A 147 13.63 8.02 -2.58
N ARG A 148 14.21 7.56 -1.47
CA ARG A 148 15.66 7.38 -1.31
C ARG A 148 15.92 6.02 -0.65
N THR A 149 16.88 5.27 -1.18
CA THR A 149 17.46 4.11 -0.47
C THR A 149 18.36 4.58 0.67
N LEU A 150 18.54 3.76 1.70
CA LEU A 150 19.49 4.05 2.77
C LEU A 150 20.93 3.94 2.26
N PRO A 151 21.90 4.56 2.96
CA PRO A 151 23.31 4.29 2.74
C PRO A 151 23.65 2.82 2.94
N ALA A 152 24.74 2.37 2.29
CA ALA A 152 25.27 1.03 2.49
C ALA A 152 25.61 0.80 3.99
N PRO A 153 25.53 -0.43 4.51
CA PRO A 153 25.72 -0.71 5.94
C PRO A 153 27.06 -0.26 6.52
N ASP A 154 28.10 -0.19 5.70
CA ASP A 154 29.46 0.24 6.06
C ASP A 154 29.73 1.72 5.77
N ALA A 155 28.74 2.45 5.24
CA ALA A 155 28.84 3.87 4.97
C ALA A 155 28.70 4.73 6.25
N SER A 156 29.42 5.85 6.27
CA SER A 156 29.32 6.87 7.33
C SER A 156 28.92 8.22 6.72
N PRO A 157 27.63 8.48 6.50
CA PRO A 157 27.17 9.72 5.86
C PRO A 157 27.47 10.94 6.74
N ASP A 158 27.93 12.03 6.13
CA ASP A 158 28.26 13.28 6.84
C ASP A 158 27.01 13.98 7.42
N LYS A 159 25.83 13.69 6.87
CA LYS A 159 24.58 14.36 7.23
C LYS A 159 23.38 13.45 7.01
N LEU A 160 22.45 13.54 7.96
CA LEU A 160 21.13 12.95 7.86
C LEU A 160 20.07 13.97 8.31
N ARG A 161 19.03 14.17 7.51
CA ARG A 161 17.87 15.00 7.85
C ARG A 161 16.64 14.11 7.93
N PHE A 162 15.96 14.08 9.07
CA PHE A 162 14.67 13.43 9.16
C PHE A 162 13.66 14.34 9.84
N ALA A 163 12.39 14.07 9.58
CA ALA A 163 11.28 14.70 10.29
C ALA A 163 10.55 13.65 11.13
N VAL A 164 9.92 14.10 12.20
CA VAL A 164 9.09 13.28 13.07
C VAL A 164 7.73 13.94 13.19
N THR A 165 6.67 13.14 13.16
CA THR A 165 5.30 13.62 13.33
C THR A 165 4.41 12.57 13.99
N SER A 166 3.31 13.02 14.58
CA SER A 166 2.30 12.20 15.23
C SER A 166 1.02 13.02 15.43
N CYS A 167 -0.07 12.37 15.83
CA CYS A 167 -1.28 13.04 16.32
C CYS A 167 -1.87 14.06 15.33
N GLN A 168 -2.12 13.62 14.10
CA GLN A 168 -2.68 14.46 13.03
C GLN A 168 -4.23 14.45 13.04
N ASN A 169 -4.85 14.84 14.17
CA ASN A 169 -6.31 14.82 14.28
C ASN A 169 -6.96 15.72 13.22
N PHE A 170 -7.73 15.11 12.32
CA PHE A 170 -8.30 15.79 11.16
C PHE A 170 -9.22 16.95 11.57
N GLU A 171 -10.01 16.79 12.62
CA GLU A 171 -11.00 17.80 13.00
C GLU A 171 -10.38 19.01 13.73
N GLN A 172 -9.17 18.87 14.27
CA GLN A 172 -8.55 19.91 15.12
C GLN A 172 -7.84 21.03 14.35
N GLY A 173 -7.58 20.86 13.07
CA GLY A 173 -6.89 21.89 12.28
C GLY A 173 -6.62 21.44 10.85
N LEU A 174 -5.91 22.28 10.11
CA LEU A 174 -5.41 21.96 8.77
C LEU A 174 -4.01 21.35 8.85
N PHE A 175 -3.63 20.59 7.83
CA PHE A 175 -2.32 19.91 7.74
C PHE A 175 -1.20 20.82 7.22
N THR A 176 -1.16 22.08 7.66
CA THR A 176 -0.15 23.08 7.25
C THR A 176 1.27 22.66 7.64
N ALA A 177 1.44 21.95 8.76
CA ALA A 177 2.74 21.41 9.17
C ALA A 177 3.35 20.46 8.12
N TYR A 178 2.54 19.67 7.42
CA TYR A 178 3.03 18.78 6.34
C TYR A 178 3.52 19.57 5.13
N HIS A 179 2.93 20.74 4.84
CA HIS A 179 3.44 21.62 3.79
C HIS A 179 4.85 22.10 4.10
N GLN A 180 5.08 22.58 5.33
CA GLN A 180 6.42 23.00 5.76
C GLN A 180 7.40 21.82 5.79
N MET A 181 6.98 20.67 6.32
CA MET A 181 7.81 19.46 6.33
C MET A 181 8.26 19.04 4.93
N ALA A 182 7.39 19.12 3.93
CA ALA A 182 7.75 18.87 2.53
C ALA A 182 8.76 19.91 2.00
N ALA A 183 8.61 21.18 2.37
CA ALA A 183 9.53 22.25 2.00
C ALA A 183 10.92 22.09 2.63
N ASP A 184 11.00 21.51 3.83
CA ASP A 184 12.25 21.26 4.57
C ASP A 184 13.10 20.13 3.96
N LYS A 185 12.53 19.35 3.03
CA LYS A 185 13.19 18.26 2.27
C LYS A 185 13.97 17.30 3.18
N PRO A 186 13.29 16.59 4.11
CA PRO A 186 13.91 15.51 4.87
C PRO A 186 14.30 14.35 3.94
N ASP A 187 15.28 13.56 4.37
CA ASP A 187 15.70 12.32 3.73
C ASP A 187 14.67 11.20 3.96
N PHE A 188 14.06 11.17 5.16
CA PHE A 188 12.90 10.33 5.47
C PHE A 188 12.07 10.94 6.63
N VAL A 189 10.87 10.39 6.85
CA VAL A 189 9.93 10.84 7.88
C VAL A 189 9.51 9.67 8.74
N PHE A 190 9.51 9.86 10.07
CA PHE A 190 8.88 8.94 11.01
C PHE A 190 7.51 9.45 11.43
N HIS A 191 6.49 8.60 11.36
CA HIS A 191 5.19 8.85 11.96
C HIS A 191 5.02 7.97 13.21
N LEU A 192 4.89 8.56 14.40
CA LEU A 192 4.97 7.84 15.69
C LEU A 192 3.62 7.41 16.28
N GLY A 193 2.58 7.31 15.45
CA GLY A 193 1.22 6.95 15.88
C GLY A 193 0.20 8.07 15.69
N ASP A 194 -1.07 7.73 15.92
CA ASP A 194 -2.23 8.61 15.74
C ASP A 194 -2.29 9.26 14.34
N TYR A 195 -2.05 8.46 13.30
CA TYR A 195 -2.22 8.87 11.92
C TYR A 195 -3.70 9.15 11.61
N ILE A 196 -4.60 8.36 12.21
CA ILE A 196 -6.03 8.60 12.19
C ILE A 196 -6.54 8.64 13.63
N TYR A 197 -7.74 9.20 13.80
CA TYR A 197 -8.55 9.09 15.00
C TYR A 197 -9.87 8.40 14.63
N GLU A 198 -10.46 7.63 15.54
CA GLU A 198 -11.59 6.72 15.34
C GLU A 198 -12.96 7.38 15.55
N TYR A 199 -13.01 8.50 16.28
CA TYR A 199 -14.26 9.09 16.78
C TYR A 199 -15.26 9.47 15.69
N ALA A 200 -16.54 9.52 16.07
CA ALA A 200 -17.61 10.07 15.23
C ALA A 200 -17.34 11.54 14.86
N GLY A 201 -17.88 11.96 13.71
CA GLY A 201 -17.81 13.35 13.28
C GLY A 201 -18.52 14.31 14.23
N VAL A 202 -17.84 15.39 14.60
CA VAL A 202 -18.40 16.46 15.44
C VAL A 202 -18.50 17.75 14.63
N ASN A 203 -19.72 18.24 14.43
CA ASN A 203 -19.98 19.52 13.76
C ASN A 203 -19.47 20.70 14.58
N GLY A 204 -19.13 21.81 13.91
CA GLY A 204 -18.66 23.04 14.55
C GLY A 204 -17.14 23.08 14.83
N LYS A 205 -16.40 22.06 14.42
CA LYS A 205 -14.92 22.06 14.36
C LYS A 205 -14.43 22.59 13.00
N VAL A 206 -13.12 22.71 12.82
CA VAL A 206 -12.50 23.22 11.57
C VAL A 206 -12.81 22.30 10.38
N ARG A 207 -12.81 20.99 10.63
CA ARG A 207 -13.24 19.95 9.70
C ARG A 207 -14.04 18.91 10.50
N THR A 208 -14.79 18.06 9.81
CA THR A 208 -15.64 17.05 10.44
C THR A 208 -15.34 15.68 9.86
N HIS A 209 -15.13 14.68 10.72
CA HIS A 209 -14.99 13.29 10.28
C HIS A 209 -16.27 12.80 9.62
N GLN A 210 -16.13 11.89 8.66
CA GLN A 210 -17.27 11.20 8.07
C GLN A 210 -17.68 10.00 8.93
N GLY A 211 -18.99 9.91 9.18
CA GLY A 211 -19.61 8.74 9.79
C GLY A 211 -19.51 8.67 11.32
N PRO A 212 -19.97 7.55 11.90
CA PRO A 212 -19.88 7.29 13.34
C PRO A 212 -18.44 6.94 13.75
N GLU A 213 -18.28 6.51 14.98
CA GLU A 213 -17.04 5.86 15.43
C GLU A 213 -16.72 4.64 14.56
N THR A 214 -15.44 4.44 14.22
CA THR A 214 -15.01 3.38 13.30
C THR A 214 -14.92 2.03 14.00
N GLU A 215 -15.64 1.02 13.49
CA GLU A 215 -15.63 -0.34 14.04
C GLU A 215 -15.33 -1.41 12.98
N SER A 216 -15.84 -1.23 11.76
CA SER A 216 -15.70 -2.15 10.64
C SER A 216 -14.51 -1.81 9.74
N LEU A 217 -14.03 -2.80 8.98
CA LEU A 217 -12.95 -2.62 8.00
C LEU A 217 -13.24 -1.49 7.00
N ASP A 218 -14.49 -1.38 6.52
CA ASP A 218 -14.87 -0.34 5.57
C ASP A 218 -14.88 1.05 6.23
N GLN A 219 -15.31 1.17 7.50
CA GLN A 219 -15.22 2.42 8.23
C GLN A 219 -13.77 2.86 8.44
N TYR A 220 -12.87 1.93 8.80
CA TYR A 220 -11.44 2.23 8.87
C TYR A 220 -10.88 2.66 7.51
N ARG A 221 -11.23 1.96 6.42
CA ARG A 221 -10.77 2.30 5.06
C ARG A 221 -11.27 3.63 4.53
N ILE A 222 -12.41 4.12 5.02
CA ILE A 222 -12.95 5.46 4.73
C ILE A 222 -12.26 6.51 5.60
N ARG A 223 -11.84 6.14 6.82
CA ARG A 223 -11.14 7.03 7.74
C ARG A 223 -9.68 7.29 7.34
N TYR A 224 -9.00 6.26 6.83
CA TYR A 224 -7.66 6.35 6.21
C TYR A 224 -7.71 7.07 4.86
#